data_AF-A0A7Y6DGN4-F1
#
_entry.id   AF-A0A7Y6DGN4-F1
#
_cell.length_a   1.000
_cell.length_b   1.000
_cell.length_c   1.000
_cell.angle_alpha   90.00
_cell.angle_beta   90.00
_cell.angle_gamma   90.00
#
_symmetry.space_group_name_H-M   'P 1'
#
loop_
_entity.id
_entity.type
_entity.pdbx_description
1 polymer ?
#
loop_
_entity_poly.entity_id
_entity_poly.type
_entity_poly.pdbx_seq_one_letter_code
_entity_poly.pdbx_strand_id
1 'polypeptide(L)'
;MSIDPRANSAERLVAPAPLPHISRRALKRVKNPLPAPTICRYCAGFVDLVSNAEIYNGREYGDWPYAYLCEDCKAYVGVHPDTDIPLGTLAAAQLRKDRNTAKDAFHRVKEARGFSRSLAYQWLAGKMGIEVGACHFGWFEEDDCARALAICIEDMGANTGMARAFSKARQKA
;
A
#
# COMPACT_ATOMS: atom_id res chain seq x y z
N MET A 1 -6.04 -1.90 16.56
CA MET A 1 -4.90 -2.20 15.67
C MET A 1 -3.68 -2.47 16.52
N SER A 2 -2.96 -3.55 16.24
CA SER A 2 -1.70 -3.89 16.95
C SER A 2 -0.55 -3.04 16.43
N ILE A 3 0.56 -2.99 17.19
CA ILE A 3 1.84 -2.41 16.78
C ILE A 3 2.94 -3.45 16.99
N ASP A 4 4.10 -3.23 16.38
CA ASP A 4 5.26 -4.09 16.57
C ASP A 4 5.69 -4.09 18.05
N PRO A 5 5.79 -5.26 18.72
CA PRO A 5 6.16 -5.33 20.13
C PRO A 5 7.55 -4.77 20.42
N ARG A 6 8.46 -4.83 19.44
CA ARG A 6 9.81 -4.24 19.54
C ARG A 6 9.72 -2.73 19.70
N ALA A 7 8.63 -2.07 19.34
CA ALA A 7 8.45 -0.63 19.53
C ALA A 7 8.47 -0.20 21.01
N ASN A 8 8.11 -1.10 21.94
CA ASN A 8 8.07 -0.85 23.38
C ASN A 8 9.05 -1.72 24.19
N SER A 9 9.80 -2.61 23.54
CA SER A 9 10.80 -3.45 24.21
C SER A 9 11.98 -2.62 24.75
N ALA A 10 12.52 -3.03 25.89
CA ALA A 10 13.76 -2.49 26.44
C ALA A 10 15.01 -3.04 25.71
N GLU A 11 14.89 -4.17 25.02
CA GLU A 11 15.98 -4.83 24.31
C GLU A 11 16.50 -3.99 23.14
N ARG A 12 17.81 -3.93 22.97
CA ARG A 12 18.43 -3.18 21.87
C ARG A 12 17.89 -3.65 20.52
N LEU A 13 17.46 -2.71 19.68
CA LEU A 13 17.10 -3.02 18.29
C LEU A 13 18.35 -3.32 17.48
N VAL A 14 18.30 -4.42 16.74
CA VAL A 14 19.30 -4.79 15.74
C VAL A 14 18.67 -4.63 14.37
N ALA A 15 19.27 -3.79 13.53
CA ALA A 15 18.84 -3.64 12.15
C ALA A 15 19.44 -4.79 11.33
N PRO A 16 18.62 -5.60 10.63
CA PRO A 16 19.14 -6.59 9.70
C PRO A 16 19.82 -5.87 8.54
N ALA A 17 20.95 -6.39 8.07
CA ALA A 17 21.59 -5.87 6.86
C ALA A 17 20.61 -5.97 5.67
N PRO A 18 20.61 -5.01 4.73
CA PRO A 18 21.47 -3.83 4.63
C PRO A 18 20.92 -2.57 5.34
N LEU A 19 19.94 -2.69 6.24
CA LEU A 19 19.36 -1.51 6.89
C LEU A 19 20.39 -0.81 7.79
N PRO A 20 20.51 0.52 7.72
CA PRO A 20 21.46 1.26 8.56
C PRO A 20 20.97 1.36 10.00
N HIS A 21 19.66 1.33 10.22
CA HIS A 21 19.04 1.39 11.54
C HIS A 21 17.56 0.96 11.52
N ILE A 22 16.99 0.79 12.71
CA ILE A 22 15.54 0.69 12.94
C ILE A 22 15.16 1.67 14.06
N SER A 23 14.08 2.42 13.88
CA SER A 23 13.59 3.42 14.84
C SER A 23 12.36 2.92 15.59
N ARG A 24 12.40 2.89 16.93
CA ARG A 24 11.21 2.61 17.76
C ARG A 24 10.05 3.56 17.47
N ARG A 25 10.35 4.85 17.25
CA ARG A 25 9.33 5.85 16.90
C ARG A 25 8.64 5.48 15.59
N ALA A 26 9.39 4.95 14.61
CA ALA A 26 8.85 4.50 13.35
C ALA A 26 7.99 3.24 13.50
N LEU A 27 8.47 2.25 14.25
CA LEU A 27 7.71 1.04 14.56
C LEU A 27 6.32 1.34 15.17
N LYS A 28 6.20 2.37 16.04
CA LYS A 28 4.92 2.80 16.63
C LYS A 28 3.91 3.35 15.60
N ARG A 29 4.39 3.88 14.47
CA ARG A 29 3.55 4.44 13.40
C ARG A 29 2.87 3.35 12.58
N VAL A 30 3.54 2.21 12.42
CA VAL A 30 3.01 1.09 11.63
C VAL A 30 1.94 0.37 12.45
N LYS A 31 0.72 0.32 11.91
CA LYS A 31 -0.43 -0.35 12.52
C LYS A 31 -0.66 -1.68 11.81
N ASN A 32 -0.96 -2.71 12.59
CA ASN A 32 -1.10 -4.09 12.13
C ASN A 32 0.10 -4.53 11.27
N PRO A 33 1.33 -4.50 11.80
CA PRO A 33 2.52 -4.82 11.01
C PRO A 33 2.45 -6.25 10.48
N LEU A 34 2.84 -6.44 9.22
CA LEU A 34 3.05 -7.77 8.65
C LEU A 34 4.47 -8.26 9.01
N PRO A 35 4.67 -9.58 9.20
CA PRO A 35 6.00 -10.12 9.42
C PRO A 35 6.87 -9.94 8.18
N ALA A 36 8.18 -9.80 8.39
CA ALA A 36 9.17 -9.83 7.32
C ALA A 36 9.08 -11.18 6.56
N PRO A 37 8.86 -11.19 5.24
CA PRO A 37 8.80 -12.43 4.48
C PRO A 37 10.21 -13.00 4.28
N THR A 38 10.37 -14.29 4.59
CA THR A 38 11.61 -15.04 4.33
C THR A 38 11.47 -16.07 3.21
N ILE A 39 10.22 -16.44 2.87
CA ILE A 39 9.87 -17.40 1.83
C ILE A 39 8.82 -16.78 0.90
N CYS A 40 9.01 -16.96 -0.40
CA CYS A 40 8.14 -16.41 -1.42
C CYS A 40 6.82 -17.17 -1.50
N ARG A 41 5.70 -16.47 -1.40
CA ARG A 41 4.35 -17.04 -1.53
C ARG A 41 4.00 -17.54 -2.94
N TYR A 42 4.81 -17.23 -3.95
CA TYR A 42 4.56 -17.61 -5.34
C TYR A 42 5.36 -18.83 -5.78
N CYS A 43 6.65 -18.90 -5.44
CA CYS A 43 7.56 -19.95 -5.91
C CYS A 43 8.24 -20.73 -4.78
N ALA A 44 7.94 -20.44 -3.52
CA ALA A 44 8.60 -20.99 -2.34
C ALA A 44 10.12 -20.72 -2.24
N GLY A 45 10.67 -19.89 -3.13
CA GLY A 45 12.06 -19.44 -3.09
C GLY A 45 12.38 -18.51 -1.92
N PHE A 46 13.66 -18.28 -1.68
CA PHE A 46 14.14 -17.38 -0.63
C PHE A 46 13.82 -15.92 -0.94
N VAL A 47 13.65 -15.14 0.14
CA VAL A 47 13.34 -13.72 0.10
C VAL A 47 14.30 -12.98 1.00
N ASP A 48 15.07 -12.07 0.42
CA ASP A 48 16.06 -11.29 1.12
C ASP A 48 15.70 -9.82 1.18
N LEU A 49 16.16 -9.16 2.23
CA LEU A 49 16.09 -7.72 2.37
C LEU A 49 17.25 -7.09 1.59
N VAL A 50 16.93 -6.25 0.62
CA VAL A 50 17.89 -5.66 -0.32
C VAL A 50 17.72 -4.15 -0.43
N SER A 51 18.74 -3.46 -0.96
CA SER A 51 18.51 -2.13 -1.57
C SER A 51 17.64 -2.30 -2.82
N ASN A 52 16.72 -1.36 -3.05
CA ASN A 52 15.87 -1.38 -4.23
C ASN A 52 16.64 -1.10 -5.53
N ALA A 53 17.91 -0.73 -5.46
CA ALA A 53 18.81 -0.71 -6.61
C ALA A 53 18.87 -2.06 -7.34
N GLU A 54 18.75 -3.18 -6.62
CA GLU A 54 18.69 -4.54 -7.20
C GLU A 54 17.46 -4.74 -8.10
N ILE A 55 16.39 -3.97 -7.84
CA ILE A 55 15.15 -4.00 -8.62
C ILE A 55 15.22 -3.03 -9.79
N TYR A 56 15.93 -1.91 -9.62
CA TYR A 56 15.93 -0.79 -10.56
C TYR A 56 17.31 -0.51 -11.19
N ASN A 57 17.99 -1.57 -11.61
CA ASN A 57 19.22 -1.51 -12.41
C ASN A 57 20.32 -0.61 -11.80
N GLY A 58 20.56 -0.76 -10.49
CA GLY A 58 21.60 -0.03 -9.77
C GLY A 58 21.18 1.35 -9.26
N ARG A 59 19.94 1.79 -9.50
CA ARG A 59 19.44 3.09 -9.02
C ARG A 59 18.55 2.94 -7.80
N GLU A 60 18.87 3.69 -6.75
CA GLU A 60 18.05 3.78 -5.55
C GLU A 60 16.90 4.80 -5.70
N TYR A 61 15.75 4.47 -5.12
CA TYR A 61 14.56 5.32 -5.11
C TYR A 61 13.97 5.49 -3.72
N GLY A 62 13.67 6.73 -3.35
CA GLY A 62 13.04 7.10 -2.07
C GLY A 62 14.04 7.20 -0.91
N ASP A 63 13.59 7.78 0.20
CA ASP A 63 14.44 8.06 1.38
C ASP A 63 14.75 6.82 2.22
N TRP A 64 13.99 5.73 2.01
CA TRP A 64 14.21 4.43 2.63
C TRP A 64 14.19 3.35 1.53
N PRO A 65 15.28 3.22 0.76
CA PRO A 65 15.29 2.50 -0.52
C PRO A 65 15.45 0.98 -0.30
N TYR A 66 14.65 0.38 0.58
CA TYR A 66 14.75 -1.04 0.91
C TYR A 66 13.50 -1.82 0.53
N ALA A 67 13.71 -3.07 0.13
CA ALA A 67 12.66 -3.99 -0.26
C ALA A 67 13.00 -5.43 0.13
N TYR A 68 11.98 -6.22 0.44
CA TYR A 68 12.10 -7.67 0.44
C TYR A 68 11.91 -8.16 -1.00
N LEU A 69 12.87 -8.91 -1.53
CA LEU A 69 12.92 -9.37 -2.91
C LEU A 69 13.11 -10.89 -2.94
N CYS A 70 12.24 -11.57 -3.69
CA CYS A 70 12.47 -12.97 -4.05
C CYS A 70 13.50 -13.06 -5.17
N GLU A 71 14.57 -13.83 -4.95
CA GLU A 71 15.64 -14.00 -5.93
C GLU A 71 15.18 -14.71 -7.20
N ASP A 72 14.26 -15.67 -7.09
CA ASP A 72 13.83 -16.50 -8.22
C ASP A 72 12.80 -15.79 -9.11
N CYS A 73 11.63 -15.47 -8.55
CA CYS A 73 10.50 -14.96 -9.34
C CYS A 73 10.42 -13.42 -9.40
N LYS A 74 11.32 -12.72 -8.70
CA LYS A 74 11.38 -11.25 -8.64
C LYS A 74 10.08 -10.60 -8.13
N ALA A 75 9.28 -11.34 -7.36
CA ALA A 75 8.25 -10.74 -6.52
C ALA A 75 8.92 -9.91 -5.42
N TYR A 76 8.39 -8.74 -5.09
CA TYR A 76 8.97 -7.88 -4.07
C TYR A 76 7.93 -7.05 -3.34
N VAL A 77 8.32 -6.52 -2.18
CA VAL A 77 7.57 -5.54 -1.42
C VAL A 77 8.53 -4.55 -0.76
N GLY A 78 8.22 -3.25 -0.85
CA GLY A 78 9.02 -2.22 -0.19
C GLY A 78 8.87 -2.25 1.34
N VAL A 79 9.67 -1.44 2.03
CA VAL A 79 9.72 -1.39 3.49
C VAL A 79 9.25 -0.01 4.01
N HIS A 80 8.55 0.01 5.14
CA HIS A 80 8.18 1.26 5.80
C HIS A 80 9.44 2.04 6.26
N PRO A 81 9.50 3.37 6.08
CA PRO A 81 10.67 4.17 6.46
C PRO A 81 11.11 4.01 7.92
N ASP A 82 12.43 3.89 8.11
CA ASP A 82 13.13 3.63 9.38
C ASP A 82 12.72 2.32 10.09
N THR A 83 12.22 1.35 9.34
CA THR A 83 11.83 0.03 9.86
C THR A 83 12.33 -1.08 8.94
N ASP A 84 12.10 -2.32 9.35
CA ASP A 84 12.16 -3.55 8.56
C ASP A 84 10.76 -4.11 8.25
N ILE A 85 9.68 -3.36 8.51
CA ILE A 85 8.31 -3.85 8.32
C ILE A 85 7.90 -3.66 6.86
N PRO A 86 7.45 -4.71 6.15
CA PRO A 86 7.02 -4.58 4.76
C PRO A 86 5.78 -3.69 4.61
N LEU A 87 5.70 -2.95 3.51
CA LEU A 87 4.54 -2.12 3.14
C LEU A 87 3.27 -2.94 2.85
N GLY A 88 3.38 -4.26 2.76
CA GLY A 88 2.31 -5.14 2.34
C GLY A 88 2.78 -6.58 2.15
N THR A 89 2.05 -7.35 1.34
CA THR A 89 2.50 -8.69 0.92
C THR A 89 3.44 -8.59 -0.27
N LEU A 90 4.33 -9.58 -0.41
CA LEU A 90 5.10 -9.79 -1.64
C LEU A 90 4.16 -9.80 -2.83
N ALA A 91 4.50 -9.03 -3.86
CA ALA A 91 3.68 -8.92 -5.06
C ALA A 91 4.52 -9.23 -6.29
N ALA A 92 3.99 -10.10 -7.15
CA ALA A 92 4.48 -10.29 -8.51
C ALA A 92 4.18 -9.06 -9.38
N ALA A 93 4.78 -8.99 -10.57
CA ALA A 93 4.68 -7.83 -11.44
C ALA A 93 3.24 -7.40 -11.76
N GLN A 94 2.34 -8.37 -11.98
CA GLN A 94 0.94 -8.08 -12.29
C GLN A 94 0.21 -7.46 -11.09
N LEU A 95 0.26 -8.10 -9.92
CA LEU A 95 -0.37 -7.56 -8.71
C LEU A 95 0.15 -6.16 -8.34
N ARG A 96 1.43 -5.86 -8.57
CA ARG A 96 1.96 -4.50 -8.35
C ARG A 96 1.31 -3.48 -9.28
N LYS A 97 1.06 -3.83 -10.55
CA LYS A 97 0.34 -2.97 -11.50
C LYS A 97 -1.09 -2.76 -11.04
N ASP A 98 -1.80 -3.84 -10.68
CA ASP A 98 -3.21 -3.78 -10.28
C ASP A 98 -3.40 -2.92 -9.02
N ARG A 99 -2.52 -3.09 -8.02
CA ARG A 99 -2.48 -2.25 -6.82
C ARG A 99 -2.26 -0.77 -7.15
N ASN A 100 -1.34 -0.45 -8.06
CA ASN A 100 -1.08 0.92 -8.46
C ASN A 100 -2.27 1.52 -9.22
N THR A 101 -2.84 0.81 -10.19
CA THR A 101 -4.00 1.27 -10.95
C THR A 101 -5.21 1.53 -10.05
N ALA A 102 -5.53 0.61 -9.14
CA ALA A 102 -6.64 0.78 -8.21
C ALA A 102 -6.39 1.95 -7.24
N LYS A 103 -5.16 2.09 -6.72
CA LYS A 103 -4.77 3.18 -5.83
C LYS A 103 -4.82 4.56 -6.52
N ASP A 104 -4.44 4.64 -7.79
CA ASP A 104 -4.50 5.88 -8.55
C ASP A 104 -5.96 6.32 -8.78
N ALA A 105 -6.85 5.38 -9.09
CA ALA A 105 -8.29 5.67 -9.18
C ALA A 105 -8.85 6.14 -7.83
N PHE A 106 -8.45 5.50 -6.73
CA PHE A 106 -8.81 5.91 -5.38
C PHE A 106 -8.33 7.32 -5.04
N HIS A 107 -7.10 7.69 -5.41
CA HIS A 107 -6.59 9.05 -5.21
C HIS A 107 -7.41 10.09 -5.96
N ARG A 108 -7.84 9.79 -7.20
CA ARG A 108 -8.73 10.67 -7.97
C ARG A 108 -10.07 10.89 -7.28
N VAL A 109 -10.68 9.82 -6.74
CA VAL A 109 -11.93 9.95 -5.95
C VAL A 109 -11.69 10.81 -4.71
N LYS A 110 -10.62 10.53 -3.96
CA LYS A 110 -10.25 11.30 -2.77
C LYS A 110 -10.13 12.79 -3.09
N GLU A 111 -9.44 13.15 -4.16
CA GLU A 111 -9.26 14.54 -4.60
C GLU A 111 -10.58 15.16 -5.06
N ALA A 112 -11.31 14.49 -5.95
CA ALA A 112 -12.57 14.99 -6.50
C ALA A 112 -13.65 15.22 -5.44
N ARG A 113 -13.64 14.42 -4.35
CA ARG A 113 -14.57 14.59 -3.22
C ARG A 113 -14.01 15.44 -2.08
N GLY A 114 -12.75 15.90 -2.17
CA GLY A 114 -12.11 16.64 -1.09
C GLY A 114 -11.95 15.82 0.20
N PHE A 115 -11.85 14.49 0.09
CA PHE A 115 -11.71 13.62 1.26
C PHE A 115 -10.34 13.78 1.91
N SER A 116 -10.34 13.81 3.26
CA SER A 116 -9.14 13.50 4.03
C SER A 116 -8.71 12.05 3.74
N ARG A 117 -7.43 11.73 4.00
CA ARG A 117 -6.95 10.35 3.80
C ARG A 117 -7.80 9.35 4.60
N SER A 118 -8.05 9.63 5.88
CA SER A 118 -8.83 8.75 6.76
C SER A 118 -10.26 8.56 6.24
N LEU A 119 -10.92 9.65 5.79
CA LEU A 119 -12.27 9.57 5.26
C LEU A 119 -12.33 8.76 3.96
N ALA A 120 -11.34 8.93 3.07
CA ALA A 120 -11.29 8.17 1.83
C ALA A 120 -11.16 6.66 2.09
N TYR A 121 -10.30 6.24 3.02
CA TYR A 121 -10.18 4.83 3.41
C TYR A 121 -11.45 4.28 4.07
N GLN A 122 -12.12 5.06 4.93
CA GLN A 122 -13.42 4.68 5.50
C GLN A 122 -14.48 4.48 4.42
N TRP A 123 -14.55 5.40 3.46
CA TRP A 123 -15.47 5.31 2.33
C TRP A 123 -15.22 4.06 1.49
N LEU A 124 -13.97 3.82 1.08
CA LEU A 124 -13.64 2.67 0.24
C LEU A 124 -13.91 1.35 0.98
N ALA A 125 -13.50 1.25 2.25
CA ALA A 125 -13.77 0.08 3.08
C ALA A 125 -15.27 -0.21 3.21
N GLY A 126 -16.08 0.82 3.46
CA GLY A 126 -17.54 0.70 3.52
C GLY A 126 -18.15 0.24 2.19
N LYS A 127 -17.64 0.71 1.06
CA LYS A 127 -18.07 0.26 -0.29
C LYS A 127 -17.63 -1.18 -0.60
N MET A 128 -16.47 -1.60 -0.11
CA MET A 128 -15.96 -2.95 -0.29
C MET A 128 -16.54 -3.96 0.72
N GLY A 129 -17.26 -3.49 1.77
CA GLY A 129 -17.79 -4.34 2.83
C GLY A 129 -16.71 -4.96 3.71
N ILE A 130 -15.56 -4.28 3.89
CA ILE A 130 -14.43 -4.76 4.69
C ILE A 130 -14.14 -3.81 5.84
N GLU A 131 -13.44 -4.31 6.86
CA GLU A 131 -12.93 -3.51 7.96
C GLU A 131 -11.95 -2.44 7.46
N VAL A 132 -12.04 -1.22 7.99
CA VAL A 132 -11.15 -0.10 7.59
C VAL A 132 -9.68 -0.45 7.80
N GLY A 133 -9.36 -1.20 8.86
CA GLY A 133 -8.01 -1.67 9.15
C GLY A 133 -7.44 -2.70 8.16
N ALA A 134 -8.30 -3.34 7.36
CA ALA A 134 -7.92 -4.26 6.29
C ALA A 134 -7.91 -3.58 4.91
N CYS A 135 -8.45 -2.36 4.78
CA CYS A 135 -8.47 -1.59 3.55
C CYS A 135 -7.08 -0.95 3.28
N HIS A 136 -6.12 -1.77 2.88
CA HIS A 136 -4.76 -1.34 2.60
C HIS A 136 -4.33 -1.88 1.23
N PHE A 137 -4.00 -1.01 0.26
CA PHE A 137 -3.64 -1.45 -1.09
C PHE A 137 -2.43 -2.40 -1.13
N GLY A 138 -1.50 -2.31 -0.17
CA GLY A 138 -0.41 -3.28 -0.06
C GLY A 138 -0.85 -4.68 0.38
N TRP A 139 -2.09 -4.86 0.82
CA TRP A 139 -2.65 -6.15 1.27
C TRP A 139 -3.66 -6.73 0.28
N PHE A 140 -4.16 -5.91 -0.65
CA PHE A 140 -5.12 -6.34 -1.65
C PHE A 140 -4.52 -7.38 -2.58
N GLU A 141 -5.29 -8.43 -2.86
CA GLU A 141 -5.05 -9.34 -3.97
C GLU A 141 -5.78 -8.85 -5.23
N GLU A 142 -5.67 -9.59 -6.33
CA GLU A 142 -6.16 -9.17 -7.65
C GLU A 142 -7.66 -8.82 -7.63
N ASP A 143 -8.49 -9.66 -6.99
CA ASP A 143 -9.93 -9.43 -6.86
C ASP A 143 -10.27 -8.18 -6.04
N ASP A 144 -9.50 -7.92 -4.97
CA ASP A 144 -9.67 -6.72 -4.16
C ASP A 144 -9.31 -5.46 -4.95
N CYS A 145 -8.21 -5.52 -5.73
CA CYS A 145 -7.81 -4.44 -6.63
C CYS A 145 -8.88 -4.15 -7.69
N ALA A 146 -9.40 -5.20 -8.34
CA ALA A 146 -10.45 -5.08 -9.35
C ALA A 146 -11.72 -4.47 -8.76
N ARG A 147 -12.15 -4.95 -7.57
CA ARG A 147 -13.32 -4.41 -6.86
C ARG A 147 -13.12 -2.95 -6.47
N ALA A 148 -11.97 -2.60 -5.88
CA ALA A 148 -11.66 -1.22 -5.49
C ALA A 148 -11.63 -0.27 -6.70
N LEU A 149 -11.04 -0.72 -7.81
CA LEU A 149 -11.00 0.04 -9.06
C LEU A 149 -12.41 0.27 -9.62
N ALA A 150 -13.25 -0.76 -9.69
CA ALA A 150 -14.62 -0.66 -10.18
C ALA A 150 -15.44 0.36 -9.37
N ILE A 151 -15.37 0.28 -8.04
CA ILE A 151 -16.02 1.23 -7.12
C ILE A 151 -15.58 2.66 -7.41
N CYS A 152 -14.28 2.89 -7.61
CA CYS A 152 -13.75 4.23 -7.87
C CYS A 152 -14.18 4.78 -9.24
N ILE A 153 -14.21 3.93 -10.27
CA ILE A 153 -14.67 4.31 -11.61
C ILE A 153 -16.16 4.68 -11.59
N GLU A 154 -16.99 3.84 -10.95
CA GLU A 154 -18.43 4.09 -10.82
C GLU A 154 -18.69 5.42 -10.10
N ASP A 155 -17.98 5.67 -9.00
CA ASP A 155 -18.13 6.88 -8.20
C ASP A 155 -17.79 8.16 -9.01
N MET A 156 -16.71 8.12 -9.79
CA MET A 156 -16.32 9.22 -10.68
C MET A 156 -17.30 9.43 -11.83
N GLY A 157 -17.85 8.34 -12.39
CA GLY A 157 -18.89 8.39 -13.42
C GLY A 157 -20.19 9.05 -12.90
N ALA A 158 -20.64 8.67 -11.70
CA ALA A 158 -21.82 9.26 -11.08
C ALA A 158 -21.61 10.75 -10.74
N ASN A 159 -20.43 11.11 -10.21
CA ASN A 159 -20.13 12.50 -9.83
C ASN A 159 -20.11 13.44 -11.06
N THR A 160 -19.53 13.00 -12.17
CA THR A 160 -19.51 13.80 -13.42
C THR A 160 -20.91 13.96 -14.03
N GLY A 161 -21.77 12.93 -13.94
CA GLY A 161 -23.17 13.01 -14.36
C GLY A 161 -23.96 14.05 -13.56
N MET A 162 -23.81 14.03 -12.23
CA MET A 162 -24.49 14.97 -11.34
C MET A 162 -24.02 16.41 -11.58
N ALA A 163 -22.71 16.65 -11.68
CA ALA A 163 -22.16 17.97 -11.98
C ALA A 163 -22.70 18.54 -13.31
N ARG A 164 -22.76 17.71 -14.37
CA ARG A 164 -23.35 18.11 -15.66
C ARG A 164 -24.84 18.43 -15.55
N ALA A 165 -25.60 17.67 -14.77
CA ALA A 165 -27.03 17.93 -14.57
C ALA A 165 -27.26 19.27 -13.85
N PHE A 166 -26.49 19.57 -12.81
CA PHE A 166 -26.55 20.86 -12.11
C PHE A 166 -26.17 22.04 -13.00
N SER A 167 -25.10 21.93 -13.80
CA SER A 167 -24.71 22.98 -14.75
C SER A 167 -25.81 23.26 -15.79
N LYS A 168 -26.46 22.22 -16.31
CA LYS A 168 -27.60 22.37 -17.25
C LYS A 168 -28.81 23.03 -16.60
N ALA A 169 -29.15 22.67 -15.36
CA ALA A 169 -30.26 23.28 -14.63
C ALA A 169 -30.03 24.78 -14.39
N ARG A 170 -28.80 25.17 -14.07
CA ARG A 170 -28.42 26.56 -13.80
C ARG A 170 -28.31 27.44 -15.05
N GLN A 171 -28.14 26.87 -16.24
CA GLN A 171 -28.14 27.59 -17.52
C GLN A 171 -29.56 27.79 -18.10
N LYS A 172 -30.56 27.10 -17.55
CA LYS A 172 -31.97 27.21 -17.97
C LYS A 172 -32.81 28.08 -17.03
N ALA A 173 -32.22 28.59 -15.96
CA ALA A 173 -32.81 29.55 -15.02
C ALA A 173 -32.23 30.94 -15.29
#